data_AF-A0A0P1MP88-F1
#
_entry.id   AF-A0A0P1MP88-F1
#
_cell.length_a   1.000
_cell.length_b   1.000
_cell.length_c   1.000
_cell.angle_alpha   90.00
_cell.angle_beta   90.00
_cell.angle_gamma   90.00
#
_symmetry.space_group_name_H-M   'P 1'
#
loop_
_entity.id
_entity.type
_entity.pdbx_description
1 polymer ?
#
loop_
_entity_poly.entity_id
_entity_poly.type
_entity_poly.pdbx_seq_one_letter_code
_entity_poly.pdbx_strand_id
1 'polypeptide(L)'
;MRKLLTILTLFTLVFTLTLTAKEKNSDRSKIASLLKSNVLELKQFDGNRIAAWVENTGQYVSYHKTGDAGLEWPKGSHKTADFAAGIWVAGKVRGTGELRTAAAEYQSEFQPGKIKPDGTPDNAEDPRYKIWKINKTDLFNPSDDYLNWPVEDGAPWEDVDGDGVFTRGVDRPLLMGDQTLWMVF
;
A
#
# COMPACT_ATOMS: atom_id res chain seq x y z
N MET A 1 -22.22 -56.35 -25.88
CA MET A 1 -22.77 -55.76 -24.63
C MET A 1 -21.69 -55.31 -23.64
N ARG A 2 -20.74 -56.18 -23.22
CA ARG A 2 -19.66 -55.78 -22.28
C ARG A 2 -18.84 -54.55 -22.71
N LYS A 3 -18.39 -54.48 -23.97
CA LYS A 3 -17.62 -53.33 -24.50
C LYS A 3 -18.41 -52.01 -24.52
N LEU A 4 -19.72 -52.07 -24.77
CA LEU A 4 -20.60 -50.90 -24.76
C LEU A 4 -20.81 -50.38 -23.33
N LEU A 5 -20.95 -51.29 -22.36
CA LEU A 5 -21.09 -50.96 -20.95
C LEU A 5 -19.83 -50.30 -20.39
N THR A 6 -18.64 -50.77 -20.80
CA THR A 6 -17.34 -50.18 -20.41
C THR A 6 -17.13 -48.77 -20.98
N ILE A 7 -17.54 -48.54 -22.23
CA ILE A 7 -17.47 -47.20 -22.83
C ILE A 7 -18.42 -46.24 -22.12
N LEU A 8 -19.64 -46.68 -21.80
CA LEU A 8 -20.62 -45.85 -21.10
C LEU A 8 -20.18 -45.50 -19.67
N THR A 9 -19.52 -46.43 -18.97
CA THR A 9 -18.94 -46.19 -17.63
C THR A 9 -17.72 -45.27 -17.66
N LEU A 10 -16.85 -45.39 -18.68
CA LEU A 10 -15.73 -44.45 -18.85
C LEU A 10 -16.23 -43.03 -19.17
N PHE A 11 -17.28 -42.93 -19.99
CA PHE A 11 -17.85 -41.64 -20.38
C PHE A 11 -18.51 -40.92 -19.20
N THR A 12 -19.21 -41.66 -18.33
CA THR A 12 -19.81 -41.10 -17.11
C THR A 12 -18.75 -40.66 -16.09
N LEU A 13 -17.63 -41.39 -15.97
CA LEU A 13 -16.53 -41.02 -15.06
C LEU A 13 -15.76 -39.77 -15.53
N VAL A 14 -15.61 -39.57 -16.83
CA VAL A 14 -14.99 -38.35 -17.40
C VAL A 14 -15.91 -37.14 -17.26
N PHE A 15 -17.24 -37.34 -17.33
CA PHE A 15 -18.22 -36.26 -17.19
C PHE A 15 -18.39 -35.78 -15.74
N THR A 16 -18.13 -36.63 -14.74
CA THR A 16 -18.15 -36.22 -13.32
C THR A 16 -16.89 -35.44 -12.92
N LEU A 17 -15.74 -35.67 -13.56
CA LEU A 17 -14.51 -34.91 -13.31
C LEU A 17 -14.54 -33.48 -13.88
N THR A 18 -15.37 -33.20 -14.89
CA THR A 18 -15.52 -31.85 -15.47
C THR A 18 -16.59 -31.00 -14.77
N LEU A 19 -17.35 -31.60 -13.85
CA LEU A 19 -18.37 -30.93 -13.03
C LEU A 19 -17.82 -30.50 -11.65
N THR A 20 -16.58 -30.00 -11.58
CA THR A 20 -16.24 -29.07 -10.50
C THR A 20 -16.82 -27.71 -10.85
N ALA A 21 -18.02 -27.42 -10.35
CA ALA A 21 -18.59 -26.09 -10.41
C ALA A 21 -17.69 -25.14 -9.61
N LYS A 22 -16.86 -24.36 -10.30
CA LYS A 22 -16.24 -23.17 -9.71
C LYS A 22 -17.38 -22.19 -9.45
N GLU A 23 -17.86 -22.12 -8.21
CA GLU A 23 -18.70 -21.00 -7.78
C GLU A 23 -17.93 -19.71 -8.07
N LYS A 24 -18.31 -19.05 -9.16
CA LYS A 24 -17.90 -17.67 -9.40
C LYS A 24 -18.74 -16.84 -8.44
N ASN A 25 -18.21 -16.68 -7.23
CA ASN A 25 -18.82 -15.90 -6.16
C ASN A 25 -18.86 -14.42 -6.59
N SER A 26 -19.87 -14.06 -7.41
CA SER A 26 -20.01 -12.74 -8.05
C SER A 26 -20.30 -11.64 -7.02
N ASP A 27 -20.75 -12.02 -5.83
CA ASP A 27 -20.98 -11.06 -4.76
C ASP A 27 -19.66 -10.66 -4.09
N ARG A 28 -18.67 -11.56 -4.03
CA ARG A 28 -17.28 -11.19 -3.67
C ARG A 28 -16.67 -10.23 -4.69
N SER A 29 -16.98 -10.37 -5.98
CA SER A 29 -16.51 -9.42 -7.00
C SER A 29 -17.22 -8.06 -6.93
N LYS A 30 -18.48 -8.02 -6.48
CA LYS A 30 -19.20 -6.76 -6.21
C LYS A 30 -18.65 -6.04 -4.99
N ILE A 31 -18.30 -6.77 -3.92
CA ILE A 31 -17.61 -6.20 -2.75
C ILE A 31 -16.19 -5.74 -3.15
N ALA A 32 -15.48 -6.51 -3.99
CA ALA A 32 -14.19 -6.08 -4.54
C ALA A 32 -14.30 -4.85 -5.46
N SER A 33 -15.45 -4.63 -6.11
CA SER A 33 -15.70 -3.40 -6.89
C SER A 33 -16.05 -2.17 -6.04
N LEU A 34 -16.33 -2.35 -4.74
CA LEU A 34 -16.49 -1.27 -3.77
C LEU A 34 -15.15 -0.87 -3.12
N LEU A 35 -14.06 -1.60 -3.41
CA LEU A 35 -12.76 -1.43 -2.76
C LEU A 35 -11.61 -1.22 -3.75
N LYS A 36 -11.92 -0.80 -4.98
CA LYS A 36 -10.88 -0.51 -5.97
C LYS A 36 -10.56 0.98 -5.98
N SER A 37 -9.72 1.42 -5.04
CA SER A 37 -8.88 2.59 -5.30
C SER A 37 -8.05 2.26 -6.54
N ASN A 38 -8.32 2.93 -7.67
CA ASN A 38 -7.57 2.67 -8.91
C ASN A 38 -6.15 3.28 -8.89
N VAL A 39 -5.67 3.79 -7.76
CA VAL A 39 -4.28 4.25 -7.56
C VAL A 39 -3.67 3.65 -6.27
N LEU A 40 -3.96 2.38 -5.98
CA LEU A 40 -3.20 1.65 -4.97
C LEU A 40 -1.76 1.46 -5.47
N GLU A 41 -0.80 2.08 -4.80
CA GLU A 41 0.62 1.85 -5.02
C GLU A 41 1.20 1.01 -3.89
N LEU A 42 2.08 0.07 -4.24
CA LEU A 42 2.86 -0.69 -3.27
C LEU A 42 4.36 -0.51 -3.51
N LYS A 43 5.08 -0.05 -2.49
CA LYS A 43 6.55 -0.03 -2.44
C LYS A 43 7.04 -0.84 -1.26
N GLN A 44 8.22 -1.42 -1.39
CA GLN A 44 8.84 -2.14 -0.29
C GLN A 44 9.66 -1.18 0.58
N PHE A 45 9.40 -1.15 1.88
CA PHE A 45 10.37 -0.68 2.87
C PHE A 45 11.37 -1.82 3.11
N ASP A 46 12.55 -1.69 2.53
CA ASP A 46 13.57 -2.74 2.46
C ASP A 46 14.93 -2.27 3.00
N GLY A 47 14.94 -1.25 3.86
CA GLY A 47 16.12 -0.84 4.61
C GLY A 47 16.68 -1.97 5.48
N ASN A 48 18.00 -2.15 5.47
CA ASN A 48 18.69 -3.14 6.30
C ASN A 48 18.18 -4.57 6.10
N ARG A 49 17.78 -5.26 7.19
CA ARG A 49 17.26 -6.63 7.18
C ARG A 49 15.72 -6.71 7.16
N ILE A 50 15.05 -5.61 6.85
CA ILE A 50 13.58 -5.56 6.76
C ILE A 50 13.18 -5.72 5.30
N ALA A 51 12.04 -6.38 5.05
CA ALA A 51 11.32 -6.35 3.78
C ALA A 51 9.83 -6.26 4.11
N ALA A 52 9.27 -5.05 4.08
CA ALA A 52 7.87 -4.78 4.36
C ALA A 52 7.19 -4.17 3.13
N TRP A 53 6.04 -4.68 2.71
CA TRP A 53 5.24 -4.01 1.68
C TRP A 53 4.39 -2.91 2.32
N VAL A 54 4.46 -1.71 1.74
CA VAL A 54 3.77 -0.50 2.21
C VAL A 54 2.84 -0.02 1.11
N GLU A 55 1.67 0.48 1.49
CA GLU A 55 0.66 1.06 0.60
C GLU A 55 0.49 2.55 0.83
N ASN A 56 0.13 3.29 -0.22
CA ASN A 56 -0.24 4.72 -0.13
C ASN A 56 -1.65 4.95 0.46
N THR A 57 -2.17 3.99 1.21
CA THR A 57 -3.51 3.97 1.82
C THR A 57 -3.41 3.74 3.33
N GLY A 58 -2.27 4.04 3.95
CA GLY A 58 -2.11 3.96 5.40
C GLY A 58 -1.76 2.58 5.96
N GLN A 59 -1.59 1.56 5.11
CA GLN A 59 -0.99 0.28 5.51
C GLN A 59 0.53 0.32 5.40
N TYR A 60 1.23 0.19 6.53
CA TYR A 60 2.70 0.11 6.57
C TYR A 60 3.23 -1.33 6.61
N VAL A 61 2.34 -2.33 6.74
CA VAL A 61 2.59 -3.73 6.43
C VAL A 61 1.39 -4.25 5.64
N SER A 62 1.58 -4.61 4.37
CA SER A 62 0.51 -5.07 3.49
C SER A 62 0.76 -6.49 2.96
N TYR A 63 -0.27 -7.32 3.11
CA TYR A 63 -0.34 -8.64 2.50
C TYR A 63 -0.86 -8.59 1.05
N HIS A 64 -1.36 -7.45 0.55
CA HIS A 64 -2.01 -7.37 -0.76
C HIS A 64 -1.04 -7.61 -1.92
N LYS A 65 0.26 -7.35 -1.74
CA LYS A 65 1.27 -7.61 -2.77
C LYS A 65 1.45 -9.10 -3.05
N THR A 66 1.56 -9.90 -1.98
CA THR A 66 2.02 -11.30 -2.04
C THR A 66 0.88 -12.29 -1.80
N GLY A 67 -0.21 -11.86 -1.17
CA GLY A 67 -1.24 -12.74 -0.61
C GLY A 67 -0.78 -13.49 0.66
N ASP A 68 0.42 -13.19 1.15
CA ASP A 68 1.05 -13.75 2.35
C ASP A 68 1.47 -12.58 3.25
N ALA A 69 2.07 -12.86 4.41
CA ALA A 69 2.46 -11.85 5.36
C ALA A 69 3.30 -10.71 4.75
N GLY A 70 2.92 -9.47 5.08
CA GLY A 70 3.49 -8.27 4.47
C GLY A 70 4.91 -7.93 4.93
N LEU A 71 5.35 -8.46 6.07
CA LEU A 71 6.67 -8.22 6.65
C LEU A 71 7.48 -9.50 6.79
N GLU A 72 8.64 -9.51 6.14
CA GLU A 72 9.68 -10.53 6.31
C GLU A 72 10.84 -9.98 7.16
N TRP A 73 11.26 -10.77 8.14
CA TRP A 73 12.46 -10.50 8.91
C TRP A 73 13.12 -11.80 9.43
N PRO A 74 14.44 -11.98 9.22
CA PRO A 74 15.32 -11.18 8.37
C PRO A 74 14.95 -11.28 6.89
N LYS A 75 15.10 -10.19 6.13
CA LYS A 75 14.94 -10.16 4.67
C LYS A 75 15.77 -11.25 3.99
N GLY A 76 15.14 -12.03 3.12
CA GLY A 76 15.73 -13.17 2.40
C GLY A 76 15.76 -14.49 3.18
N SER A 77 15.16 -14.55 4.38
CA SER A 77 15.10 -15.77 5.20
C SER A 77 13.81 -16.57 5.04
N HIS A 78 12.79 -16.00 4.38
CA HIS A 78 11.44 -16.55 4.29
C HIS A 78 10.72 -16.71 5.65
N LYS A 79 11.21 -16.03 6.69
CA LYS A 79 10.53 -15.94 7.99
C LYS A 79 9.71 -14.65 8.04
N THR A 80 8.42 -14.79 8.26
CA THR A 80 7.48 -13.68 8.33
C THR A 80 7.30 -13.24 9.78
N ALA A 81 7.20 -11.94 10.00
CA ALA A 81 7.08 -11.34 11.34
C ALA A 81 5.73 -10.67 11.57
N ASP A 82 5.10 -10.13 10.51
CA ASP A 82 3.80 -9.48 10.60
C ASP A 82 3.01 -9.71 9.31
N PHE A 83 1.73 -10.06 9.46
CA PHE A 83 0.84 -10.32 8.35
C PHE A 83 0.30 -9.02 7.74
N ALA A 84 -0.21 -8.11 8.56
CA ALA A 84 -0.82 -6.87 8.12
C ALA A 84 -0.85 -5.85 9.28
N ALA A 85 -0.52 -4.59 8.97
CA ALA A 85 -0.58 -3.49 9.92
C ALA A 85 -0.77 -2.16 9.19
N GLY A 86 -1.47 -1.24 9.84
CA GLY A 86 -1.71 0.11 9.32
C GLY A 86 -2.07 1.09 10.43
N ILE A 87 -2.25 2.35 10.06
CA ILE A 87 -2.53 3.43 11.00
C ILE A 87 -3.99 3.41 11.42
N TRP A 88 -4.24 3.59 12.70
CA TRP A 88 -5.56 3.78 13.27
C TRP A 88 -5.61 5.14 13.96
N VAL A 89 -6.53 6.00 13.55
CA VAL A 89 -6.73 7.33 14.10
C VAL A 89 -8.12 7.42 14.69
N ALA A 90 -8.24 8.01 15.88
CA ALA A 90 -9.50 8.30 16.53
C ALA A 90 -9.43 9.69 17.16
N GLY A 91 -10.50 10.47 17.04
CA GLY A 91 -10.55 11.82 17.59
C GLY A 91 -11.96 12.35 17.78
N LYS A 92 -12.07 13.43 18.54
CA LYS A 92 -13.32 14.19 18.68
C LYS A 92 -13.25 15.44 17.81
N VAL A 93 -14.29 15.67 17.01
CA VAL A 93 -14.45 16.91 16.25
C VAL A 93 -14.58 18.07 17.23
N ARG A 94 -13.71 19.07 17.09
CA ARG A 94 -13.76 20.28 17.92
C ARG A 94 -15.09 21.00 17.67
N GLY A 95 -15.76 21.40 18.75
CA GLY A 95 -17.04 22.12 18.70
C GLY A 95 -18.28 21.22 18.81
N THR A 96 -18.33 20.09 18.10
CA THR A 96 -19.47 19.15 18.18
C THR A 96 -19.25 18.02 19.17
N GLY A 97 -17.99 17.63 19.41
CA GLY A 97 -17.64 16.47 20.24
C GLY A 97 -17.88 15.12 19.57
N GLU A 98 -18.30 15.09 18.30
CA GLU A 98 -18.51 13.88 17.52
C GLU A 98 -17.23 13.04 17.44
N LEU A 99 -17.36 11.73 17.61
CA LEU A 99 -16.26 10.80 17.39
C LEU A 99 -16.07 10.54 15.89
N ARG A 100 -14.82 10.58 15.43
CA ARG A 100 -14.40 10.19 14.09
C ARG A 100 -13.25 9.21 14.21
N THR A 101 -13.26 8.18 13.37
CA THR A 101 -12.22 7.15 13.33
C THR A 101 -11.88 6.82 11.88
N ALA A 102 -10.65 6.39 11.65
CA ALA A 102 -10.19 5.78 10.41
C ALA A 102 -9.14 4.72 10.73
N ALA A 103 -9.23 3.54 10.11
CA ALA A 103 -8.33 2.41 10.35
C ALA A 103 -7.81 1.80 9.04
N ALA A 104 -6.59 1.29 9.10
CA ALA A 104 -5.97 0.48 8.07
C ALA A 104 -5.37 -0.80 8.69
N GLU A 105 -5.76 -1.97 8.18
CA GLU A 105 -5.17 -3.27 8.56
C GLU A 105 -5.44 -4.34 7.48
N TYR A 106 -6.62 -4.97 7.48
CA TYR A 106 -7.03 -5.91 6.41
C TYR A 106 -7.68 -5.19 5.22
N GLN A 107 -8.25 -4.04 5.54
CA GLN A 107 -8.87 -3.07 4.64
C GLN A 107 -8.40 -1.70 5.09
N SER A 108 -8.51 -0.71 4.22
CA SER A 108 -8.20 0.68 4.54
C SER A 108 -9.42 1.57 4.37
N GLU A 109 -9.64 2.44 5.36
CA GLU A 109 -10.60 3.54 5.31
C GLU A 109 -9.99 4.84 4.78
N PHE A 110 -8.70 4.81 4.43
CA PHE A 110 -7.97 5.95 3.85
C PHE A 110 -7.93 5.85 2.32
N GLN A 111 -7.74 7.00 1.68
CA GLN A 111 -7.46 7.11 0.25
C GLN A 111 -6.25 8.02 0.04
N PRO A 112 -5.49 7.87 -1.05
CA PRO A 112 -4.39 8.79 -1.31
C PRO A 112 -4.87 10.24 -1.36
N GLY A 113 -4.07 11.16 -0.79
CA GLY A 113 -4.32 12.60 -0.89
C GLY A 113 -4.59 13.32 0.42
N LYS A 114 -4.36 14.64 0.40
CA LYS A 114 -4.60 15.51 1.56
C LYS A 114 -6.04 16.00 1.64
N ILE A 115 -6.42 16.47 2.82
CA ILE A 115 -7.61 17.31 3.00
C ILE A 115 -7.25 18.75 2.63
N LYS A 116 -8.01 19.35 1.71
CA LYS A 116 -7.84 20.75 1.29
C LYS A 116 -8.31 21.72 2.39
N PRO A 117 -7.92 23.01 2.34
CA PRO A 117 -8.37 23.99 3.32
C PRO A 117 -9.89 24.15 3.45
N ASP A 118 -10.65 23.81 2.40
CA ASP A 118 -12.11 23.81 2.39
C ASP A 118 -12.75 22.58 3.08
N GLY A 119 -11.93 21.65 3.59
CA GLY A 119 -12.36 20.42 4.27
C GLY A 119 -12.72 19.26 3.34
N THR A 120 -12.58 19.42 2.02
CA THR A 120 -12.84 18.36 1.04
C THR A 120 -11.56 17.60 0.71
N PRO A 121 -11.63 16.30 0.35
CA PRO A 121 -10.45 15.56 -0.08
C PRO A 121 -9.92 16.10 -1.42
N ASP A 122 -8.61 16.01 -1.61
CA ASP A 122 -8.00 16.20 -2.93
C ASP A 122 -8.25 15.00 -3.86
N ASN A 123 -7.86 15.12 -5.13
CA ASN A 123 -8.01 14.04 -6.09
C ASN A 123 -7.07 12.88 -5.75
N ALA A 124 -7.65 11.76 -5.31
CA ALA A 124 -6.91 10.53 -4.99
C ALA A 124 -6.19 9.91 -6.20
N GLU A 125 -6.56 10.32 -7.43
CA GLU A 125 -5.90 9.86 -8.66
C GLU A 125 -4.70 10.73 -9.08
N ASP A 126 -4.39 11.79 -8.33
CA ASP A 126 -3.21 12.61 -8.61
C ASP A 126 -1.93 11.77 -8.39
N PRO A 127 -1.08 11.60 -9.41
CA PRO A 127 0.13 10.77 -9.32
C PRO A 127 1.14 11.28 -8.28
N ARG A 128 0.99 12.49 -7.74
CA ARG A 128 1.81 13.01 -6.65
C ARG A 128 1.55 12.28 -5.33
N TYR A 129 0.37 11.69 -5.13
CA TYR A 129 0.02 10.87 -3.95
C TYR A 129 0.55 9.43 -4.04
N LYS A 130 1.72 9.29 -4.66
CA LYS A 130 2.55 8.10 -4.69
C LYS A 130 3.30 7.90 -3.36
N ILE A 131 3.91 6.74 -3.20
CA ILE A 131 4.89 6.49 -2.13
C ILE A 131 6.24 7.05 -2.57
N TRP A 132 6.72 8.09 -1.91
CA TRP A 132 8.05 8.65 -2.12
C TRP A 132 9.07 7.81 -1.35
N LYS A 133 10.15 7.38 -2.01
CA LYS A 133 11.16 6.50 -1.42
C LYS A 133 12.55 7.05 -1.68
N ILE A 134 13.24 7.43 -0.61
CA ILE A 134 14.64 7.85 -0.64
C ILE A 134 15.49 6.89 0.19
N ASN A 135 16.76 6.79 -0.18
CA ASN A 135 17.76 5.90 0.40
C ASN A 135 19.06 6.67 0.61
N LYS A 136 19.96 6.10 1.41
CA LYS A 136 21.29 6.68 1.64
C LYS A 136 22.11 6.90 0.36
N THR A 137 21.90 6.08 -0.67
CA THR A 137 22.58 6.25 -1.97
C THR A 137 22.18 7.53 -2.69
N ASP A 138 21.00 8.07 -2.42
CA ASP A 138 20.51 9.31 -3.04
C ASP A 138 21.35 10.53 -2.67
N LEU A 139 22.10 10.48 -1.56
CA LEU A 139 23.02 11.53 -1.15
C LEU A 139 24.19 11.74 -2.14
N PHE A 140 24.50 10.73 -2.96
CA PHE A 140 25.61 10.76 -3.92
C PHE A 140 25.16 10.51 -5.36
N ASN A 141 24.03 9.84 -5.55
CA ASN A 141 23.41 9.57 -6.84
C ASN A 141 21.88 9.74 -6.73
N PRO A 142 21.38 10.98 -6.79
CA PRO A 142 19.97 11.28 -6.53
C PRO A 142 19.01 10.58 -7.50
N SER A 143 18.01 9.88 -6.95
CA SER A 143 16.85 9.39 -7.69
C SER A 143 15.84 10.50 -7.99
N ASP A 144 14.84 10.18 -8.81
CA ASP A 144 13.70 11.05 -9.09
C ASP A 144 12.94 11.44 -7.82
N ASP A 145 12.69 10.49 -6.90
CA ASP A 145 11.99 10.76 -5.65
C ASP A 145 12.77 11.74 -4.77
N TYR A 146 14.11 11.66 -4.73
CA TYR A 146 14.94 12.59 -3.99
C TYR A 146 14.93 14.00 -4.61
N LEU A 147 15.07 14.10 -5.94
CA LEU A 147 15.11 15.38 -6.64
C LEU A 147 13.76 16.11 -6.61
N ASN A 148 12.67 15.35 -6.64
CA ASN A 148 11.30 15.84 -6.67
C ASN A 148 10.57 15.70 -5.33
N TRP A 149 11.32 15.58 -4.23
CA TRP A 149 10.75 15.39 -2.89
C TRP A 149 9.65 16.43 -2.58
N PRO A 150 8.47 15.99 -2.08
CA PRO A 150 7.24 16.80 -2.06
C PRO A 150 7.10 17.58 -0.76
N VAL A 151 8.01 18.52 -0.51
CA VAL A 151 8.00 19.36 0.70
C VAL A 151 6.70 20.18 0.79
N GLU A 152 6.15 20.60 -0.34
CA GLU A 152 4.87 21.32 -0.45
C GLU A 152 3.66 20.55 0.10
N ASP A 153 3.76 19.22 0.17
CA ASP A 153 2.73 18.35 0.72
C ASP A 153 3.07 17.87 2.15
N GLY A 154 4.16 18.40 2.74
CA GLY A 154 4.55 18.17 4.13
C GLY A 154 5.67 17.17 4.34
N ALA A 155 6.38 16.77 3.28
CA ALA A 155 7.52 15.86 3.43
C ALA A 155 8.67 16.53 4.20
N PRO A 156 9.32 15.80 5.12
CA PRO A 156 10.35 16.38 5.96
C PRO A 156 11.63 16.66 5.17
N TRP A 157 12.32 17.73 5.53
CA TRP A 157 13.55 18.21 4.89
C TRP A 157 14.52 18.79 5.92
N GLU A 158 15.79 18.91 5.55
CA GLU A 158 16.84 19.56 6.32
C GLU A 158 17.13 20.94 5.74
N ASP A 159 16.99 21.96 6.58
CA ASP A 159 17.37 23.34 6.28
C ASP A 159 18.89 23.50 6.47
N VAL A 160 19.60 23.58 5.33
CA VAL A 160 21.06 23.55 5.28
C VAL A 160 21.65 24.95 5.45
N ASP A 161 20.97 25.98 4.94
CA ASP A 161 21.45 27.36 5.00
C ASP A 161 20.79 28.18 6.13
N GLY A 162 19.75 27.65 6.78
CA GLY A 162 19.13 28.20 7.97
C GLY A 162 18.11 29.30 7.69
N ASP A 163 17.59 29.40 6.48
CA ASP A 163 16.65 30.45 6.07
C ASP A 163 15.17 30.11 6.34
N GLY A 164 14.88 28.85 6.70
CA GLY A 164 13.54 28.34 6.98
C GLY A 164 12.66 28.09 5.74
N VAL A 165 13.23 28.12 4.52
CA VAL A 165 12.53 27.93 3.24
C VAL A 165 13.21 26.86 2.42
N PHE A 166 12.48 25.80 2.07
CA PHE A 166 13.05 24.74 1.24
C PHE A 166 13.45 25.22 -0.15
N THR A 167 14.76 25.21 -0.41
CA THR A 167 15.39 25.57 -1.67
C THR A 167 16.04 24.36 -2.34
N ARG A 168 15.50 23.93 -3.50
CA ARG A 168 16.04 22.78 -4.23
C ARG A 168 17.50 23.00 -4.62
N GLY A 169 18.37 22.06 -4.24
CA GLY A 169 19.80 22.09 -4.53
C GLY A 169 20.65 22.82 -3.48
N VAL A 170 20.02 23.48 -2.52
CA VAL A 170 20.66 23.99 -1.30
C VAL A 170 20.27 23.08 -0.13
N ASP A 171 18.97 22.93 0.08
CA ASP A 171 18.39 22.03 1.06
C ASP A 171 18.20 20.63 0.51
N ARG A 172 17.88 19.70 1.41
CA ARG A 172 17.73 18.30 1.05
C ARG A 172 16.60 17.60 1.80
N PRO A 173 16.01 16.55 1.20
CA PRO A 173 15.11 15.65 1.91
C PRO A 173 15.73 15.13 3.21
N LEU A 174 14.92 15.06 4.27
CA LEU A 174 15.36 14.49 5.54
C LEU A 174 15.40 12.97 5.40
N LEU A 175 16.60 12.41 5.33
CA LEU A 175 16.81 10.96 5.32
C LEU A 175 16.94 10.46 6.76
N MET A 176 15.94 9.71 7.23
CA MET A 176 16.00 9.01 8.51
C MET A 176 16.61 7.61 8.33
N GLY A 177 17.80 7.40 8.88
CA GLY A 177 18.51 6.11 8.74
C GLY A 177 19.02 5.86 7.32
N ASP A 178 18.84 4.64 6.81
CA ASP A 178 19.29 4.27 5.47
C ASP A 178 18.20 4.39 4.39
N GLN A 179 16.93 4.52 4.80
CA GLN A 179 15.78 4.60 3.90
C GLN A 179 14.61 5.32 4.57
N THR A 180 13.93 6.17 3.82
CA THR A 180 12.71 6.86 4.25
C THR A 180 11.64 6.73 3.17
N LEU A 181 10.45 6.33 3.60
CA LEU A 181 9.24 6.38 2.79
C LEU A 181 8.36 7.51 3.30
N TRP A 182 7.73 8.24 2.39
CA TRP A 182 6.79 9.30 2.72
C TRP A 182 5.59 9.27 1.76
N MET A 183 4.40 9.57 2.27
CA MET A 183 3.15 9.50 1.52
C MET A 183 2.05 10.29 2.26
N VAL A 184 0.97 10.62 1.56
CA VAL A 184 -0.22 11.28 2.12
C VAL A 184 -1.45 10.47 1.77
N PHE A 185 -2.28 10.20 2.79
CA PHE A 185 -3.53 9.44 2.72
C PHE A 185 -4.52 9.90 3.79
#